data_AF-W1XZJ8-F1
#
_entry.id   AF-W1XZJ8-F1
#
_cell.length_a   1.000
_cell.length_b   1.000
_cell.length_c   1.000
_cell.angle_alpha   90.00
_cell.angle_beta   90.00
_cell.angle_gamma   90.00
#
_symmetry.space_group_name_H-M   'P 1'
#
loop_
_entity.id
_entity.type
_entity.pdbx_description
1 polymer ?
#
loop_
_entity_poly.entity_id
_entity_poly.type
_entity_poly.pdbx_seq_one_letter_code
_entity_poly.pdbx_strand_id
1 'polypeptide(L)' 'GVLPVLNKGVVDAGIKAALALNMDIHKKMHFDRKNYFYPDNPKAYQISQFDEPIGYNGWIEVELEDGTTKKIGIER' A
#
# COMPACT_ATOMS: atom_id res chain seq x y z
N GLY A 1 -28.73 2.02 3.35
CA GLY A 1 -27.31 2.41 3.36
C GLY A 1 -26.59 1.75 2.21
N VAL A 2 -25.43 2.25 1.82
CA VAL A 2 -24.57 1.62 0.79
C VAL A 2 -23.41 0.89 1.47
N LEU A 3 -23.02 -0.26 0.93
CA LEU A 3 -21.92 -1.07 1.45
C LEU A 3 -20.78 -1.15 0.42
N PRO A 4 -19.51 -1.06 0.85
CA PRO A 4 -18.37 -1.18 -0.06
C PRO A 4 -18.18 -2.63 -0.52
N VAL A 5 -17.71 -2.81 -1.76
CA VAL A 5 -17.25 -4.08 -2.30
C VAL A 5 -15.85 -3.88 -2.87
N LEU A 6 -14.92 -4.76 -2.52
CA LEU A 6 -13.53 -4.65 -2.94
C LEU A 6 -13.39 -4.96 -4.44
N ASN A 7 -12.62 -4.13 -5.15
CA ASN A 7 -12.27 -4.37 -6.54
C ASN A 7 -11.09 -5.37 -6.61
N LYS A 8 -11.33 -6.54 -7.21
CA LYS A 8 -10.32 -7.60 -7.39
C LYS A 8 -9.10 -7.12 -8.19
N GLY A 9 -9.28 -6.26 -9.18
CA GLY A 9 -8.17 -5.74 -10.01
C GLY A 9 -7.21 -4.85 -9.21
N VAL A 10 -7.71 -4.11 -8.20
CA VAL A 10 -6.86 -3.30 -7.32
C VAL A 10 -5.97 -4.18 -6.45
N VAL A 11 -6.49 -5.32 -5.98
CA VAL A 11 -5.70 -6.28 -5.19
C VAL A 11 -4.59 -6.91 -6.05
N ASP A 12 -4.92 -7.33 -7.27
CA ASP A 12 -3.93 -7.90 -8.21
C ASP A 12 -2.82 -6.89 -8.55
N ALA A 13 -3.19 -5.64 -8.86
CA ALA A 13 -2.23 -4.58 -9.13
C ALA A 13 -1.36 -4.25 -7.91
N GLY A 14 -1.96 -4.19 -6.71
CA GLY A 14 -1.23 -3.93 -5.46
C GLY A 14 -0.21 -5.02 -5.14
N ILE A 15 -0.58 -6.29 -5.29
CA ILE A 15 0.35 -7.42 -5.07
C ILE A 15 1.49 -7.37 -6.09
N LYS A 16 1.19 -7.12 -7.37
CA LYS A 16 2.23 -6.99 -8.42
C LYS A 16 3.21 -5.86 -8.11
N ALA A 17 2.71 -4.70 -7.68
CA ALA A 17 3.55 -3.59 -7.28
C ALA A 17 4.45 -3.95 -6.08
N ALA A 18 3.89 -4.57 -5.04
CA ALA A 18 4.65 -5.00 -3.87
C ALA A 18 5.78 -5.99 -4.24
N LEU A 19 5.48 -6.99 -5.08
CA LEU A 19 6.49 -7.94 -5.57
C LEU A 19 7.58 -7.24 -6.42
N ALA A 20 7.21 -6.28 -7.27
CA ALA A 20 8.17 -5.50 -8.05
C ALA A 20 9.09 -4.64 -7.16
N LEU A 21 8.60 -4.25 -5.98
CA LEU A 21 9.33 -3.51 -4.95
C LEU A 21 10.04 -4.43 -3.94
N ASN A 22 10.21 -5.71 -4.26
CA ASN A 22 10.88 -6.71 -3.42
C ASN A 22 10.29 -6.84 -2.00
N MET A 23 8.98 -6.60 -1.85
CA MET A 23 8.28 -6.68 -0.55
C MET A 23 7.87 -8.11 -0.20
N ASP A 24 7.77 -8.37 1.09
CA ASP A 24 7.00 -9.49 1.62
C ASP A 24 5.50 -9.19 1.56
N ILE A 25 4.68 -10.21 1.26
CA ILE A 25 3.22 -10.06 1.13
C ILE A 25 2.53 -10.60 2.38
N HIS A 26 1.67 -9.79 2.99
CA HIS A 26 0.79 -10.25 4.06
C HIS A 26 -0.24 -11.26 3.52
N LYS A 27 -0.28 -12.48 4.09
CA LYS A 27 -1.23 -13.53 3.70
C LYS A 27 -2.67 -13.24 4.15
N LYS A 28 -2.83 -12.40 5.17
CA LYS A 28 -4.09 -11.88 5.67
C LYS A 28 -3.98 -10.37 5.64
N MET A 29 -4.99 -9.72 5.07
CA MET A 29 -5.08 -8.27 5.00
C MET A 29 -6.51 -7.86 5.30
N HIS A 30 -6.66 -6.66 5.85
CA HIS A 30 -7.96 -6.02 6.01
C HIS A 30 -7.88 -4.53 5.69
N PHE A 31 -9.05 -3.92 5.58
CA PHE A 31 -9.18 -2.49 5.42
C PHE A 31 -9.70 -1.85 6.70
N ASP A 32 -9.07 -0.75 7.08
CA ASP A 32 -9.33 0.04 8.28
C ASP A 32 -10.00 1.36 7.93
N ARG A 33 -10.66 1.95 8.92
CA ARG A 33 -11.28 3.27 8.81
C ARG A 33 -10.42 4.31 9.50
N LYS A 34 -9.85 5.21 8.71
CA LYS A 34 -9.20 6.42 9.22
C LYS A 34 -10.24 7.55 9.28
N ASN A 35 -10.70 7.88 10.48
CA ASN A 35 -11.80 8.83 10.69
C ASN A 35 -11.29 10.28 10.69
N TYR A 36 -11.90 11.14 9.89
CA TYR A 36 -11.66 12.58 9.88
C TYR A 36 -12.77 13.31 9.10
N PHE A 37 -13.11 14.52 9.55
CA PHE A 37 -14.10 15.36 8.89
C PHE A 37 -13.43 16.26 7.86
N TYR A 38 -13.92 16.18 6.62
CA TYR A 38 -13.52 17.11 5.57
C TYR A 38 -14.61 17.17 4.49
N PRO A 39 -14.82 18.32 3.83
CA PRO A 39 -15.88 18.47 2.82
C PRO A 39 -15.81 17.47 1.65
N ASP A 40 -14.61 16.99 1.29
CA ASP A 40 -14.40 16.01 0.21
C ASP A 40 -14.57 14.54 0.65
N ASN A 41 -14.71 14.30 1.96
CA ASN A 41 -14.82 12.97 2.54
C ASN A 41 -16.26 12.72 3.04
N PRO A 42 -17.19 12.34 2.14
CA PRO A 42 -18.62 12.25 2.47
C PRO A 42 -18.94 11.18 3.51
N LYS A 43 -18.01 10.25 3.79
CA LYS A 43 -18.18 9.18 4.78
C LYS A 43 -17.62 9.56 6.16
N ALA A 44 -16.91 10.69 6.27
CA ALA A 44 -16.12 11.08 7.45
C ALA A 44 -15.05 10.05 7.87
N TYR A 45 -14.72 9.11 6.98
CA TYR A 45 -13.61 8.19 7.11
C TYR A 45 -13.08 7.73 5.75
N GLN A 46 -11.77 7.57 5.67
CA GLN A 46 -11.10 6.95 4.54
C GLN A 46 -10.93 5.45 4.83
N ILE A 47 -11.20 4.63 3.82
CA ILE A 47 -10.87 3.20 3.86
C ILE A 47 -9.41 3.06 3.41
N SER A 48 -8.54 2.60 4.31
CA SER A 48 -7.09 2.44 4.10
C SER A 48 -6.63 1.12 4.73
N GLN A 49 -5.33 0.82 4.72
CA GLN A 49 -4.73 -0.29 5.47
C GLN A 49 -3.79 0.30 6.50
N PHE A 50 -3.93 -0.08 7.77
CA PHE A 50 -3.08 0.40 8.84
C PHE A 50 -2.23 -0.72 9.43
N ASP A 51 -2.88 -1.79 9.92
CA ASP A 51 -2.21 -2.88 10.65
C ASP A 51 -1.61 -3.94 9.72
N GLU A 52 -2.37 -4.37 8.70
CA GLU A 52 -1.97 -5.42 7.75
C GLU A 52 -1.98 -4.89 6.29
N PRO A 53 -0.95 -4.13 5.86
CA PRO A 53 -0.85 -3.63 4.48
C PRO A 53 -0.59 -4.76 3.47
N ILE A 54 -0.80 -4.51 2.17
CA ILE A 54 -0.53 -5.49 1.11
C ILE A 54 0.90 -6.04 1.18
N GLY A 55 1.87 -5.14 1.29
CA GLY A 55 3.29 -5.46 1.29
C GLY A 55 4.02 -4.72 2.40
N TYR A 56 5.18 -5.25 2.79
CA TYR A 56 6.06 -4.65 3.79
C TYR A 56 7.51 -5.05 3.53
N ASN A 57 8.46 -4.33 4.14
CA ASN A 57 9.91 -4.61 4.06
C ASN A 57 10.48 -4.66 2.62
N GLY A 58 10.02 -3.76 1.75
CA GLY A 58 10.51 -3.65 0.38
C GLY A 58 11.78 -2.83 0.25
N TRP A 59 12.30 -2.77 -0.97
CA TRP A 59 13.40 -1.88 -1.34
C TRP A 59 13.50 -1.70 -2.85
N ILE A 60 14.12 -0.59 -3.25
CA ILE A 60 14.54 -0.31 -4.63
C ILE A 60 16.03 -0.03 -4.69
N GLU A 61 16.66 -0.39 -5.80
CA GLU A 61 18.02 0.03 -6.13
C GLU A 61 17.97 1.29 -7.00
N VAL A 62 18.78 2.27 -6.63
CA VAL A 62 18.99 3.49 -7.42
C VAL A 62 20.47 3.61 -7.77
N GLU A 63 20.75 4.01 -9.00
CA GLU A 63 22.10 4.36 -9.46
C GLU A 63 22.40 5.82 -9.10
N LEU A 64 23.57 6.06 -8.53
CA LEU A 64 24.05 7.39 -8.16
C LEU A 64 24.94 7.97 -9.27
N GLU A 65 25.19 9.27 -9.21
CA GLU A 65 26.01 9.98 -10.21
C GLU A 65 27.45 9.44 -10.32
N ASP A 66 27.96 8.82 -9.25
CA ASP A 66 29.27 8.18 -9.22
C ASP A 66 29.29 6.74 -9.79
N GLY A 67 28.14 6.26 -10.30
CA GLY A 67 27.95 4.93 -10.85
C GLY A 67 27.76 3.83 -9.79
N THR A 68 27.74 4.18 -8.50
CA THR A 68 27.44 3.20 -7.44
C THR A 68 25.94 2.98 -7.31
N THR A 69 25.54 1.82 -6.79
CA THR A 69 24.14 1.51 -6.50
C THR A 69 23.84 1.61 -5.01
N LYS A 70 22.67 2.17 -4.68
CA LYS A 70 22.19 2.28 -3.30
C LYS A 70 20.82 1.64 -3.16
N LYS A 71 20.63 0.84 -2.12
CA LYS A 71 19.31 0.33 -1.72
C LYS A 71 18.57 1.34 -0.86
N ILE A 72 17.36 1.68 -1.27
CA ILE A 72 16.42 2.51 -0.52
C ILE A 72 15.29 1.62 -0.02
N GLY A 73 15.12 1.56 1.29
CA GLY A 73 14.06 0.76 1.92
C GLY A 73 12.68 1.37 1.69
N ILE A 74 11.68 0.50 1.54
CA ILE A 74 10.27 0.86 1.49
C ILE A 74 9.57 0.10 2.61
N GLU A 75 8.99 0.83 3.56
CA GLU A 75 8.40 0.24 4.75
C GLU A 75 7.13 -0.57 4.43
N ARG A 76 6.21 0.01 3.64
CA ARG A 76 4.90 -0.55 3.26
C ARG A 76 4.31 0.14 2.03
#